data_AF-A0A814F019-F1
#
_entry.id   AF-A0A814F019-F1
#
_cell.length_a   1.000
_cell.length_b   1.000
_cell.length_c   1.000
_cell.angle_alpha   90.00
_cell.angle_beta   90.00
_cell.angle_gamma   90.00
#
_symmetry.space_group_name_H-M   'P 1'
#
loop_
_entity.id
_entity.type
_entity.pdbx_description
1 polymer ?
#
loop_
_entity_poly.entity_id
_entity_poly.type
_entity_poly.pdbx_seq_one_letter_code
_entity_poly.pdbx_strand_id
1 'polypeptide(L)'
;MNERKQRNHAIIIGGSIGGMVTAAYLSKYFKRITIIESDDVLNDKLMQSTPEQLLDYRCLLENASSLGRTGVGQILQFHVIETEAYNILFNCYPELKDKLINVYGARICSLKHEMKFVVNEALLSQDLTEDFDWIGIDRFTLETVLRRELGLQFNDTNQIEWKCNSRVSQLLVDAESNTVLGVKYRSKNVDESQFELYGDFIVDCTGRLSSSTKWLKESLNLIVPTEQIHFGLGYVTFIGERFKTGRPELDSAHLIGDATYTPHHNKAFGTSAVRQIKTMDENSLGTLSNVLIYCINSEYPPNDSYDSVLEWAKEYLHPDYYLILKSTKPAGPLVPYRRAINDRKYVEKLGKKWPRNYILLGDAMCAFNPQYGQGIAHTCRQARLLGQIFEQNRCRLSDISHVYNRRASAISEECWMISTTNDWATPNLKVVKTDSSGVIRTYQRGGEKVHPSPKVPLLIKFLQWYNYWFFQCASKSGELATDFIHVMNQEKGPFLLMKPKAILKVIYASLLHNYSKS
;
A
#
# COMPACT_ATOMS: atom_id res chain seq x y z
N MET A 1 -30.01 7.25 26.42
CA MET A 1 -29.24 7.61 25.21
C MET A 1 -28.32 8.74 25.62
N ASN A 2 -27.10 8.44 26.08
CA ASN A 2 -26.18 9.45 26.62
C ASN A 2 -25.74 10.38 25.48
N GLU A 3 -26.03 11.68 25.61
CA GLU A 3 -25.45 12.72 24.76
C GLU A 3 -23.93 12.53 24.71
N ARG A 4 -23.42 12.10 23.55
CA ARG A 4 -21.99 12.04 23.30
C ARG A 4 -21.49 13.48 23.46
N LYS A 5 -20.71 13.78 24.51
CA LYS A 5 -19.90 15.01 24.56
C LYS A 5 -19.01 15.01 23.33
N GLN A 6 -19.46 15.67 22.27
CA GLN A 6 -18.74 15.77 21.01
C GLN A 6 -17.45 16.53 21.30
N ARG A 7 -16.31 15.88 21.05
CA ARG A 7 -14.97 16.43 21.33
C ARG A 7 -14.72 17.62 20.42
N ASN A 8 -13.85 18.55 20.79
CA ASN A 8 -13.78 19.83 20.09
C ASN A 8 -13.05 19.72 18.75
N HIS A 9 -11.85 19.14 18.71
CA HIS A 9 -11.02 19.23 17.52
C HIS A 9 -10.04 18.06 17.33
N ALA A 10 -10.04 17.44 16.15
CA ALA A 10 -8.99 16.51 15.73
C ALA A 10 -8.12 17.11 14.62
N ILE A 11 -6.82 16.79 14.62
CA ILE A 11 -5.86 17.19 13.61
C ILE A 11 -5.37 15.95 12.88
N ILE A 12 -5.46 15.94 11.56
CA ILE A 12 -4.95 14.87 10.69
C ILE A 12 -3.81 15.46 9.85
N ILE A 13 -2.63 14.85 9.92
CA ILE A 13 -1.45 15.28 9.17
C ILE A 13 -1.35 14.39 7.93
N GLY A 14 -1.55 14.95 6.75
CA GLY A 14 -1.62 14.23 5.47
C GLY A 14 -3.06 13.97 5.01
N GLY A 15 -3.37 14.38 3.78
CA GLY A 15 -4.69 14.35 3.15
C GLY A 15 -4.80 13.41 1.94
N SER A 16 -4.03 12.32 1.95
CA SER A 16 -4.17 11.18 1.03
C SER A 16 -5.21 10.18 1.57
N ILE A 17 -5.25 8.95 1.04
CA ILE A 17 -6.25 7.91 1.37
C ILE A 17 -6.41 7.73 2.89
N GLY A 18 -5.30 7.55 3.62
CA GLY A 18 -5.35 7.36 5.07
C GLY A 18 -5.92 8.56 5.83
N GLY A 19 -5.60 9.78 5.39
CA GLY A 19 -6.15 11.01 5.96
C GLY A 19 -7.66 11.13 5.75
N MET A 20 -8.12 10.89 4.52
CA MET A 20 -9.54 11.00 4.16
C MET A 20 -10.40 9.96 4.87
N VAL A 21 -9.98 8.68 4.87
CA VAL A 21 -10.71 7.62 5.56
C VAL A 21 -10.73 7.86 7.07
N THR A 22 -9.62 8.34 7.64
CA THR A 22 -9.57 8.71 9.06
C THR A 22 -10.53 9.87 9.36
N ALA A 23 -10.59 10.90 8.51
CA ALA A 23 -11.53 12.01 8.68
C ALA A 23 -12.99 11.53 8.68
N ALA A 24 -13.35 10.64 7.75
CA ALA A 24 -14.69 10.05 7.67
C ALA A 24 -15.08 9.26 8.93
N TYR A 25 -14.14 8.57 9.58
CA TYR A 25 -14.41 7.90 10.86
C TYR A 25 -14.45 8.86 12.05
N LEU A 26 -13.56 9.85 12.10
CA LEU A 26 -13.46 10.78 13.23
C LEU A 26 -14.57 11.84 13.24
N SER A 27 -15.19 12.14 12.08
CA SER A 27 -16.27 13.14 11.97
C SER A 27 -17.48 12.81 12.84
N LYS A 28 -17.68 11.52 13.17
CA LYS A 28 -18.73 11.06 14.08
C LYS A 28 -18.47 11.43 15.55
N TYR A 29 -17.27 11.87 15.90
CA TYR A 29 -16.82 12.03 17.30
C TYR A 29 -16.22 13.40 17.63
N PHE A 30 -15.84 14.20 16.63
CA PHE A 30 -15.24 15.52 16.79
C PHE A 30 -16.07 16.59 16.07
N LYS A 31 -16.24 17.76 16.69
CA LYS A 31 -16.97 18.90 16.10
C LYS A 31 -16.23 19.53 14.93
N ARG A 32 -14.90 19.48 14.95
CA ARG A 32 -14.01 20.00 13.91
C ARG A 32 -12.90 19.01 13.61
N ILE A 33 -12.54 18.89 12.34
CA ILE A 33 -11.37 18.15 11.87
C ILE A 33 -10.55 19.09 10.98
N THR A 34 -9.26 19.25 11.27
CA THR A 34 -8.35 19.97 10.36
C THR A 34 -7.39 18.98 9.72
N ILE A 35 -7.38 18.93 8.39
CA ILE A 35 -6.43 18.14 7.59
C ILE A 35 -5.31 19.07 7.11
N ILE A 36 -4.07 18.80 7.51
CA ILE A 36 -2.90 19.55 7.06
C ILE A 36 -2.23 18.76 5.92
N GLU A 37 -2.20 19.34 4.73
CA GLU A 37 -1.64 18.72 3.52
C GLU A 37 -0.54 19.61 2.91
N SER A 38 0.58 18.99 2.56
CA SER A 38 1.77 19.63 2.01
C SER A 38 1.63 20.09 0.56
N ASP A 39 0.73 19.44 -0.18
CA ASP A 39 0.39 19.73 -1.57
C ASP A 39 -0.89 20.59 -1.68
N ASP A 40 -1.11 21.24 -2.82
CA ASP A 40 -2.32 22.05 -3.07
C ASP A 40 -3.48 21.21 -3.62
N VAL A 41 -3.97 20.28 -2.81
CA VAL A 41 -4.89 19.24 -3.29
C VAL A 41 -6.32 19.71 -3.58
N LEU A 42 -6.67 20.93 -3.19
CA LEU A 42 -8.01 21.50 -3.42
C LEU A 42 -8.07 22.45 -4.62
N ASN A 43 -6.96 23.11 -4.97
CA ASN A 43 -6.91 24.07 -6.06
C ASN A 43 -6.13 23.58 -7.28
N ASP A 44 -5.55 22.37 -7.22
CA ASP A 44 -4.87 21.83 -8.39
C ASP A 44 -5.83 21.50 -9.55
N LYS A 45 -5.26 21.47 -10.75
CA LYS A 45 -5.98 21.18 -12.00
C LYS A 45 -6.75 19.86 -11.94
N LEU A 46 -6.25 18.91 -11.17
CA LEU A 46 -6.82 17.58 -11.06
C LEU A 46 -8.14 17.59 -10.30
N MET A 47 -8.18 18.32 -9.19
CA MET A 47 -9.41 18.50 -8.43
C MET A 47 -10.49 19.18 -9.27
N GLN A 48 -10.10 20.01 -10.24
CA GLN A 48 -10.98 20.72 -11.18
C GLN A 48 -11.33 19.92 -12.45
N SER A 49 -10.69 18.76 -12.69
CA SER A 49 -10.85 18.02 -13.94
C SER A 49 -12.23 17.34 -14.05
N THR A 50 -12.86 17.36 -15.23
CA THR A 50 -14.11 16.61 -15.44
C THR A 50 -13.87 15.10 -15.38
N PRO A 51 -14.89 14.27 -15.14
CA PRO A 51 -14.76 12.82 -15.27
C PRO A 51 -14.13 12.36 -16.59
N GLU A 52 -14.50 12.99 -17.71
CA GLU A 52 -13.94 12.68 -19.03
C GLU A 52 -12.45 12.99 -19.12
N GLN A 53 -12.00 14.09 -18.50
CA GLN A 53 -10.58 14.45 -18.43
C GLN A 53 -9.77 13.51 -17.53
N LEU A 54 -10.40 13.00 -16.45
CA LEU A 54 -9.78 11.99 -15.58
C LEU A 54 -9.74 10.61 -16.25
N LEU A 55 -10.66 10.34 -17.17
CA LEU A 55 -10.65 9.16 -18.04
C LEU A 55 -9.62 9.28 -19.17
N ASP A 56 -9.38 10.49 -19.69
CA ASP A 56 -8.37 10.76 -20.73
C ASP A 56 -6.97 10.86 -20.13
N TYR A 57 -6.25 9.74 -20.20
CA TYR A 57 -4.93 9.62 -19.60
C TYR A 57 -3.84 10.48 -20.28
N ARG A 58 -4.05 10.94 -21.52
CA ARG A 58 -3.09 11.86 -22.18
C ARG A 58 -3.06 13.20 -21.44
N CYS A 59 -4.24 13.68 -21.03
CA CYS A 59 -4.35 14.84 -20.15
C CYS A 59 -3.68 14.58 -18.78
N LEU A 60 -3.72 13.36 -18.24
CA LEU A 60 -3.07 13.04 -16.97
C LEU A 60 -1.54 13.04 -17.06
N LEU A 61 -0.97 12.55 -18.17
CA LEU A 61 0.49 12.48 -18.38
C LEU A 61 1.14 13.83 -18.67
N GLU A 62 0.50 14.68 -19.49
CA GLU A 62 0.93 16.06 -19.70
C GLU A 62 0.93 16.83 -18.38
N ASN A 63 -0.08 16.56 -17.55
CA ASN A 63 -0.22 17.23 -16.27
C ASN A 63 0.75 16.67 -15.22
N ALA A 64 1.10 15.38 -15.23
CA ALA A 64 1.87 14.68 -14.20
C ALA A 64 3.12 15.42 -13.69
N SER A 65 3.98 15.87 -14.62
CA SER A 65 5.17 16.68 -14.33
C SER A 65 4.86 18.09 -13.84
N SER A 66 3.68 18.63 -14.20
CA SER A 66 3.18 19.94 -13.78
C SER A 66 2.29 19.91 -12.51
N LEU A 67 2.00 18.73 -11.94
CA LEU A 67 1.05 18.59 -10.82
C LEU A 67 1.55 19.14 -9.48
N GLY A 68 2.84 19.39 -9.30
CA GLY A 68 3.40 19.87 -8.03
C GLY A 68 3.25 18.92 -6.83
N ARG A 69 2.55 17.78 -6.98
CA ARG A 69 2.31 16.76 -5.95
C ARG A 69 3.54 15.87 -5.76
N THR A 70 4.54 16.43 -5.08
CA THR A 70 5.78 15.70 -4.74
C THR A 70 5.67 14.92 -3.43
N GLY A 71 4.66 15.24 -2.60
CA GLY A 71 4.45 14.62 -1.29
C GLY A 71 3.94 13.18 -1.35
N VAL A 72 3.24 12.81 -2.43
CA VAL A 72 2.67 11.47 -2.61
C VAL A 72 3.53 10.64 -3.56
N GLY A 73 4.27 9.68 -2.99
CA GLY A 73 4.91 8.63 -3.80
C GLY A 73 3.86 7.83 -4.56
N GLN A 74 4.21 7.32 -5.74
CA GLN A 74 3.37 6.38 -6.49
C GLN A 74 2.08 6.97 -7.11
N ILE A 75 1.99 8.30 -7.23
CA ILE A 75 0.75 8.96 -7.68
C ILE A 75 0.26 8.52 -9.08
N LEU A 76 1.17 8.28 -10.02
CA LEU A 76 0.85 7.84 -11.39
C LEU A 76 0.66 6.33 -11.51
N GLN A 77 0.73 5.60 -10.41
CA GLN A 77 0.81 4.15 -10.46
C GLN A 77 -0.58 3.54 -10.34
N PHE A 78 -0.78 2.50 -11.13
CA PHE A 78 -1.94 1.64 -11.02
C PHE A 78 -1.93 0.91 -9.68
N HIS A 79 -3.09 0.89 -9.03
CA HIS A 79 -3.32 0.14 -7.82
C HIS A 79 -4.47 -0.82 -8.04
N VAL A 80 -4.28 -2.02 -7.51
CA VAL A 80 -5.38 -2.96 -7.28
C VAL A 80 -5.84 -2.73 -5.86
N ILE A 81 -7.13 -2.46 -5.68
CA ILE A 81 -7.72 -2.29 -4.35
C ILE A 81 -8.30 -3.64 -3.92
N GLU A 82 -7.78 -4.19 -2.82
CA GLU A 82 -8.28 -5.45 -2.28
C GLU A 82 -9.66 -5.33 -1.64
N THR A 83 -10.32 -6.47 -1.45
CA THR A 83 -11.70 -6.57 -0.96
C THR A 83 -11.95 -5.85 0.35
N GLU A 84 -11.12 -6.07 1.36
CA GLU A 84 -11.30 -5.39 2.65
C GLU A 84 -11.12 -3.87 2.52
N ALA A 85 -10.22 -3.40 1.64
CA ALA A 85 -10.00 -1.98 1.41
C ALA A 85 -11.23 -1.30 0.80
N TYR A 86 -11.75 -1.80 -0.33
CA TYR A 86 -12.90 -1.14 -0.96
C TYR A 86 -14.17 -1.29 -0.12
N ASN A 87 -14.35 -2.40 0.62
CA ASN A 87 -15.48 -2.54 1.55
C ASN A 87 -15.47 -1.43 2.60
N ILE A 88 -14.29 -1.10 3.14
CA ILE A 88 -14.16 0.01 4.09
C ILE A 88 -14.40 1.35 3.41
N LEU A 89 -13.82 1.58 2.23
CA LEU A 89 -14.00 2.83 1.48
C LEU A 89 -15.47 3.07 1.13
N PHE A 90 -16.19 2.06 0.64
CA PHE A 90 -17.61 2.16 0.28
C PHE A 90 -18.52 2.35 1.50
N ASN A 91 -18.14 1.79 2.66
CA ASN A 91 -18.83 2.09 3.92
C ASN A 91 -18.61 3.54 4.40
N CYS A 92 -17.46 4.14 4.11
CA CYS A 92 -17.20 5.55 4.40
C CYS A 92 -17.92 6.48 3.41
N TYR A 93 -17.95 6.10 2.14
CA TYR A 93 -18.45 6.89 1.02
C TYR A 93 -19.42 6.04 0.18
N PRO A 94 -20.72 6.05 0.50
CA PRO A 94 -21.70 5.13 -0.10
C PRO A 94 -21.81 5.22 -1.63
N GLU A 95 -21.67 6.42 -2.20
CA GLU A 95 -21.75 6.64 -3.65
C GLU A 95 -20.43 6.34 -4.39
N LEU A 96 -19.35 6.07 -3.65
CA LEU A 96 -18.01 5.92 -4.24
C LEU A 96 -17.95 4.75 -5.22
N LYS A 97 -18.59 3.62 -4.90
CA LYS A 97 -18.58 2.44 -5.78
C LYS A 97 -19.15 2.79 -7.16
N ASP A 98 -20.36 3.34 -7.18
CA ASP A 98 -21.06 3.66 -8.41
C ASP A 98 -20.34 4.76 -9.19
N LYS A 99 -19.78 5.77 -8.50
CA LYS A 99 -18.98 6.81 -9.16
C LYS A 99 -17.71 6.25 -9.76
N LEU A 100 -16.93 5.46 -9.01
CA LEU A 100 -15.69 4.87 -9.52
C LEU A 100 -15.97 4.08 -10.80
N ILE A 101 -17.01 3.24 -10.81
CA ILE A 101 -17.32 2.37 -11.93
C ILE A 101 -17.96 3.14 -13.09
N ASN A 102 -19.07 3.82 -12.83
CA ASN A 102 -19.93 4.37 -13.89
C ASN A 102 -19.51 5.76 -14.35
N VAL A 103 -18.75 6.51 -13.54
CA VAL A 103 -18.34 7.89 -13.85
C VAL A 103 -16.85 7.95 -14.18
N TYR A 104 -16.00 7.25 -13.41
CA TYR A 104 -14.55 7.31 -13.55
C TYR A 104 -13.92 6.06 -14.19
N GLY A 105 -14.75 5.13 -14.68
CA GLY A 105 -14.32 3.97 -15.46
C GLY A 105 -13.36 3.04 -14.72
N ALA A 106 -13.45 2.98 -13.39
CA ALA A 106 -12.80 1.96 -12.60
C ALA A 106 -13.34 0.60 -13.02
N ARG A 107 -12.46 -0.38 -13.18
CA ARG A 107 -12.85 -1.71 -13.60
C ARG A 107 -12.86 -2.65 -12.41
N ILE A 108 -13.97 -3.34 -12.23
CA ILE A 108 -14.02 -4.54 -11.42
C ILE A 108 -13.52 -5.69 -12.30
N CYS A 109 -12.49 -6.38 -11.85
CA CYS A 109 -11.99 -7.58 -12.49
C CYS A 109 -12.33 -8.78 -11.61
N SER A 110 -13.03 -9.76 -12.19
CA SER A 110 -13.20 -11.08 -11.59
C SER A 110 -11.85 -11.79 -11.53
N LEU A 111 -11.40 -12.15 -10.33
CA LEU A 111 -10.14 -12.84 -10.16
C LEU A 111 -10.19 -14.24 -10.77
N LYS A 112 -11.33 -14.92 -10.69
CA LYS A 112 -11.50 -16.27 -11.23
C LYS A 112 -11.61 -16.30 -12.77
N HIS A 113 -12.30 -15.32 -13.36
CA HIS A 113 -12.66 -15.37 -14.78
C HIS A 113 -11.84 -14.43 -15.67
N GLU A 114 -11.35 -13.31 -15.13
CA GLU A 114 -10.72 -12.25 -15.92
C GLU A 114 -9.24 -12.02 -15.56
N MET A 115 -8.71 -12.72 -14.55
CA MET A 115 -7.34 -12.56 -14.09
C MET A 115 -6.49 -13.82 -14.29
N LYS A 116 -5.23 -13.60 -14.66
CA LYS A 116 -4.15 -14.58 -14.53
C LYS A 116 -3.26 -14.19 -13.37
N PHE A 117 -3.31 -14.95 -12.29
CA PHE A 117 -2.50 -14.68 -11.12
C PHE A 117 -1.57 -15.85 -10.81
N VAL A 118 -0.28 -15.62 -10.99
CA VAL A 118 0.76 -16.62 -10.75
C VAL A 118 1.52 -16.27 -9.48
N VAL A 119 1.69 -17.24 -8.59
CA VAL A 119 2.49 -17.10 -7.37
C VAL A 119 3.34 -18.35 -7.21
N ASN A 120 4.66 -18.18 -7.12
CA ASN A 120 5.63 -19.27 -7.04
C ASN A 120 5.41 -20.33 -8.14
N GLU A 121 5.25 -19.88 -9.39
CA GLU A 121 4.98 -20.71 -10.58
C GLU A 121 3.61 -21.42 -10.58
N ALA A 122 2.78 -21.20 -9.55
CA ALA A 122 1.41 -21.71 -9.47
C ALA A 122 0.41 -20.70 -10.03
N LEU A 123 -0.36 -21.08 -11.06
CA LEU A 123 -1.52 -20.31 -11.51
C LEU A 123 -2.65 -20.49 -10.48
N LEU A 124 -2.89 -19.48 -9.65
CA LEU A 124 -3.86 -19.53 -8.54
C LEU A 124 -5.27 -19.12 -8.94
N SER A 125 -5.46 -18.41 -10.05
CA SER A 125 -6.77 -17.86 -10.41
C SER A 125 -7.74 -18.87 -11.06
N GLN A 126 -7.26 -20.02 -11.55
CA GLN A 126 -8.07 -20.91 -12.39
C GLN A 126 -9.13 -21.74 -11.62
N ASP A 127 -8.77 -22.28 -10.45
CA ASP A 127 -9.56 -23.31 -9.76
C ASP A 127 -10.24 -22.82 -8.47
N LEU A 128 -10.40 -21.50 -8.30
CA LEU A 128 -10.97 -20.94 -7.07
C LEU A 128 -12.40 -21.46 -6.82
N THR A 129 -12.70 -21.80 -5.56
CA THR A 129 -14.03 -22.32 -5.16
C THR A 129 -15.11 -21.24 -5.14
N GLU A 130 -14.70 -19.97 -5.11
CA GLU A 130 -15.56 -18.79 -5.23
C GLU A 130 -14.83 -17.71 -6.05
N ASP A 131 -15.52 -16.62 -6.37
CA ASP A 131 -14.95 -15.51 -7.13
C ASP A 131 -14.65 -14.31 -6.23
N PHE A 132 -13.70 -13.49 -6.64
CA PHE A 132 -13.27 -12.29 -5.94
C PHE A 132 -13.22 -11.13 -6.91
N ASP A 133 -13.75 -9.99 -6.49
CA ASP A 133 -13.70 -8.77 -7.27
C ASP A 133 -12.53 -7.91 -6.82
N TRP A 134 -11.69 -7.50 -7.76
CA TRP A 134 -10.63 -6.53 -7.54
C TRP A 134 -10.87 -5.27 -8.36
N ILE A 135 -10.68 -4.11 -7.73
CA ILE A 135 -10.89 -2.83 -8.41
C ILE A 135 -9.55 -2.28 -8.87
N GLY A 136 -9.40 -2.18 -10.19
CA GLY A 136 -8.25 -1.58 -10.83
C GLY A 136 -8.46 -0.09 -11.09
N ILE A 137 -7.62 0.76 -10.48
CA ILE A 137 -7.65 2.20 -10.70
C ILE A 137 -6.27 2.82 -10.45
N ASP A 138 -5.92 3.89 -11.16
CA ASP A 138 -4.76 4.70 -10.79
C ASP A 138 -5.00 5.44 -9.47
N ARG A 139 -3.95 5.55 -8.66
CA ARG A 139 -4.03 6.20 -7.34
C ARG A 139 -4.49 7.65 -7.44
N PHE A 140 -4.07 8.31 -8.51
CA PHE A 140 -4.42 9.68 -8.78
C PHE A 140 -5.95 9.90 -8.85
N THR A 141 -6.64 9.13 -9.70
CA THR A 141 -8.10 9.19 -9.84
C THR A 141 -8.76 8.80 -8.53
N LEU A 142 -8.33 7.71 -7.90
CA LEU A 142 -8.88 7.27 -6.61
C LEU A 142 -8.84 8.37 -5.56
N GLU A 143 -7.68 9.01 -5.35
CA GLU A 143 -7.56 10.06 -4.34
C GLU A 143 -8.37 11.31 -4.68
N THR A 144 -8.46 11.68 -5.95
CA THR A 144 -9.27 12.82 -6.40
C THR A 144 -10.75 12.59 -6.14
N VAL A 145 -11.26 11.41 -6.48
CA VAL A 145 -12.65 11.05 -6.22
C VAL A 145 -12.93 11.00 -4.72
N LEU A 146 -12.05 10.39 -3.92
CA LEU A 146 -12.20 10.38 -2.47
C LEU A 146 -12.25 11.80 -1.86
N ARG A 147 -11.45 12.75 -2.36
CA ARG A 147 -11.51 14.14 -1.90
C ARG A 147 -12.84 14.80 -2.24
N ARG A 148 -13.38 14.55 -3.44
CA ARG A 148 -14.71 15.02 -3.86
C ARG A 148 -15.78 14.47 -2.94
N GLU A 149 -15.77 13.17 -2.67
CA GLU A 149 -16.74 12.53 -1.77
C GLU A 149 -16.66 13.09 -0.35
N LEU A 150 -15.44 13.26 0.18
CA LEU A 150 -15.27 13.87 1.50
C LEU A 150 -15.77 15.31 1.54
N GLY A 151 -15.51 16.09 0.50
CA GLY A 151 -16.03 17.46 0.36
C GLY A 151 -17.55 17.47 0.35
N LEU A 152 -18.19 16.68 -0.52
CA LEU A 152 -19.64 16.57 -0.63
C LEU A 152 -20.30 16.15 0.69
N GLN A 153 -19.73 15.16 1.38
CA GLN A 153 -20.29 14.62 2.62
C GLN A 153 -20.30 15.62 3.78
N PHE A 154 -19.35 16.57 3.81
CA PHE A 154 -19.17 17.48 4.95
C PHE A 154 -19.32 18.96 4.61
N ASN A 155 -19.66 19.31 3.36
CA ASN A 155 -19.79 20.69 2.88
C ASN A 155 -20.74 21.53 3.74
N ASP A 156 -21.95 21.03 4.01
CA ASP A 156 -22.99 21.78 4.73
C ASP A 156 -22.64 22.03 6.21
N THR A 157 -21.79 21.16 6.78
CA THR A 157 -21.42 21.23 8.19
C THR A 157 -20.18 22.09 8.45
N ASN A 158 -19.38 22.39 7.41
CA ASN A 158 -18.04 22.98 7.55
C ASN A 158 -17.16 22.28 8.61
N GLN A 159 -17.42 20.98 8.85
CA GLN A 159 -16.75 20.21 9.90
C GLN A 159 -15.30 19.89 9.56
N ILE A 160 -14.97 19.79 8.27
CA ILE A 160 -13.63 19.48 7.77
C ILE A 160 -12.99 20.74 7.19
N GLU A 161 -11.89 21.15 7.80
CA GLU A 161 -11.07 22.27 7.35
C GLU A 161 -9.77 21.73 6.73
N TRP A 162 -9.39 22.26 5.57
CA TRP A 162 -8.13 21.92 4.92
C TRP A 162 -7.10 23.05 5.07
N LYS A 163 -5.90 22.68 5.50
CA LYS A 163 -4.69 23.52 5.42
C LYS A 163 -3.77 22.92 4.36
N CYS A 164 -4.02 23.26 3.10
CA CYS A 164 -3.18 22.86 1.96
C CYS A 164 -1.87 23.67 1.93
N ASN A 165 -0.92 23.25 1.09
CA ASN A 165 0.41 23.88 0.99
C ASN A 165 1.13 24.01 2.36
N SER A 166 0.81 23.13 3.31
CA SER A 166 1.21 23.26 4.70
C SER A 166 1.92 22.02 5.18
N ARG A 167 3.09 22.19 5.80
CA ARG A 167 3.90 21.07 6.30
C ARG A 167 4.10 21.19 7.81
N VAL A 168 3.72 20.14 8.54
CA VAL A 168 4.02 20.03 9.97
C VAL A 168 5.52 19.89 10.18
N SER A 169 6.02 20.60 11.19
CA SER A 169 7.45 20.69 11.52
C SER A 169 7.75 20.18 12.92
N GLN A 170 6.80 20.25 13.86
CA GLN A 170 7.00 19.86 15.25
C GLN A 170 5.67 19.48 15.93
N LEU A 171 5.72 18.66 16.99
CA LEU A 171 4.60 18.43 17.91
C LEU A 171 4.61 19.49 19.02
N LEU A 172 3.42 19.96 19.42
CA LEU A 172 3.23 20.72 20.65
C LEU A 172 2.94 19.74 21.77
N VAL A 173 3.72 19.77 22.84
CA VAL A 173 3.67 18.77 23.90
C VAL A 173 3.63 19.39 25.28
N ASP A 174 2.83 18.78 26.16
CA ASP A 174 2.97 18.92 27.60
C ASP A 174 3.81 17.74 28.12
N ALA A 175 5.02 18.06 28.57
CA ALA A 175 5.98 17.08 29.05
C ALA A 175 5.57 16.47 30.40
N GLU A 176 4.85 17.20 31.26
CA GLU A 176 4.44 16.71 32.58
C GLU A 176 3.39 15.60 32.45
N SER A 177 2.39 15.81 31.58
CA SER A 177 1.35 14.80 31.32
C SER A 177 1.70 13.81 30.21
N ASN A 178 2.84 13.98 29.53
CA ASN A 178 3.25 13.25 28.33
C ASN A 178 2.15 13.23 27.25
N THR A 179 1.65 14.42 26.91
CA THR A 179 0.49 14.59 26.02
C THR A 179 0.83 15.49 24.84
N VAL A 180 0.44 15.07 23.63
CA VAL A 180 0.47 15.96 22.47
C VAL A 180 -0.77 16.85 22.48
N LEU A 181 -0.56 18.16 22.42
CA LEU A 181 -1.59 19.20 22.46
C LEU A 181 -1.91 19.78 21.07
N GLY A 182 -1.07 19.49 20.08
CA GLY A 182 -1.20 20.08 18.75
C GLY A 182 0.08 19.95 17.91
N VAL A 183 0.19 20.78 16.89
CA VAL A 183 1.32 20.78 15.94
C VAL A 183 1.76 22.20 15.58
N LYS A 184 3.05 22.34 15.26
CA LYS A 184 3.58 23.49 14.52
C LYS A 184 3.67 23.17 13.05
N TYR A 185 3.15 24.06 12.19
CA TYR A 185 3.24 23.89 10.74
C TYR A 185 3.69 25.17 10.04
N ARG A 186 4.24 25.03 8.83
CA ARG A 186 4.59 26.14 7.94
C ARG A 186 3.72 26.06 6.69
N SER A 187 3.15 27.19 6.27
CA SER A 187 2.49 27.33 4.97
C SER A 187 3.50 27.80 3.93
N LYS A 188 3.46 27.26 2.71
CA LYS A 188 4.27 27.76 1.58
C LYS A 188 3.74 29.09 1.03
N ASN A 189 2.48 29.42 1.32
CA ASN A 189 1.80 30.59 0.77
C ASN A 189 1.99 31.85 1.62
N VAL A 190 2.60 31.73 2.80
CA VAL A 190 2.85 32.84 3.71
C VAL A 190 4.30 32.75 4.15
N ASP A 191 5.10 33.74 3.77
CA ASP A 191 6.52 33.77 4.15
C ASP A 191 6.70 33.87 5.67
N GLU A 192 7.72 33.16 6.16
CA GLU A 192 8.31 33.23 7.50
C GLU A 192 7.43 32.95 8.74
N SER A 193 6.14 32.65 8.59
CA SER A 193 5.27 32.34 9.74
C SER A 193 5.20 30.82 10.02
N GLN A 194 5.71 30.42 11.19
CA GLN A 194 5.32 29.17 11.82
C GLN A 194 4.00 29.37 12.56
N PHE A 195 3.03 28.49 12.30
CA PHE A 195 1.72 28.51 12.93
C PHE A 195 1.60 27.38 13.95
N GLU A 196 0.91 27.65 15.06
CA GLU A 196 0.52 26.65 16.03
C GLU A 196 -0.95 26.27 15.83
N LEU A 197 -1.24 24.97 15.84
CA LEU A 197 -2.61 24.45 15.80
C LEU A 197 -2.79 23.48 16.96
N TYR A 198 -3.65 23.84 17.91
CA TYR A 198 -4.02 23.02 19.05
C TYR A 198 -5.19 22.10 18.70
N GLY A 199 -5.19 20.87 19.23
CA GLY A 199 -6.24 19.89 19.00
C GLY A 199 -6.22 18.79 20.07
N ASP A 200 -7.38 18.14 20.27
CA ASP A 200 -7.56 17.13 21.32
C ASP A 200 -7.00 15.76 20.91
N PHE A 201 -6.84 15.51 19.62
CA PHE A 201 -6.34 14.25 19.08
C PHE A 201 -5.64 14.46 17.73
N ILE A 202 -4.41 13.96 17.59
CA ILE A 202 -3.54 14.17 16.45
C ILE A 202 -3.24 12.81 15.79
N VAL A 203 -3.45 12.71 14.49
CA VAL A 203 -3.17 11.51 13.69
C VAL A 203 -2.16 11.85 12.60
N ASP A 204 -1.02 11.16 12.58
CA ASP A 204 -0.08 11.24 11.47
C ASP A 204 -0.41 10.21 10.39
N CYS A 205 -0.89 10.72 9.25
CA CYS A 205 -1.24 10.00 8.03
C CYS A 205 -0.30 10.36 6.85
N THR A 206 0.90 10.93 7.11
CA THR A 206 1.84 11.38 6.07
C THR A 206 2.57 10.24 5.33
N GLY A 207 2.28 9.00 5.71
CA GLY A 207 2.78 7.81 5.03
C GLY A 207 4.31 7.64 5.11
N ARG A 208 4.91 7.14 4.04
CA ARG A 208 6.36 6.85 3.95
C ARG A 208 7.27 8.05 4.23
N LEU A 209 6.77 9.28 4.08
CA LEU A 209 7.52 10.52 4.32
C LEU A 209 7.34 11.07 5.74
N SER A 210 6.69 10.31 6.62
CA SER A 210 6.46 10.71 8.01
C SER A 210 7.76 11.09 8.71
N SER A 211 7.72 12.27 9.32
CA SER A 211 8.79 12.77 10.19
C SER A 211 8.48 12.52 11.68
N SER A 212 7.54 11.62 11.98
CA SER A 212 7.11 11.30 13.35
C SER A 212 8.24 10.95 14.30
N THR A 213 9.19 10.11 13.87
CA THR A 213 10.35 9.72 14.69
C THR A 213 11.23 10.93 15.03
N LYS A 214 11.40 11.85 14.09
CA LYS A 214 12.08 13.12 14.29
C LYS A 214 11.30 14.00 15.28
N TRP A 215 10.00 14.21 15.05
CA TRP A 215 9.19 15.06 15.92
C TRP A 215 9.11 14.57 17.37
N LEU A 216 8.98 13.25 17.57
CA LEU A 216 8.97 12.61 18.88
C LEU A 216 10.32 12.73 19.59
N LYS A 217 11.43 12.57 18.86
CA LYS A 217 12.77 12.76 19.42
C LYS A 217 13.00 14.23 19.82
N GLU A 218 12.65 15.17 18.95
CA GLU A 218 12.89 16.60 19.20
C GLU A 218 11.97 17.16 20.29
N SER A 219 10.72 16.69 20.38
CA SER A 219 9.74 17.25 21.32
C SER A 219 9.72 16.52 22.67
N LEU A 220 10.03 15.22 22.70
CA LEU A 220 9.91 14.38 23.92
C LEU A 220 11.16 13.55 24.23
N ASN A 221 12.24 13.71 23.46
CA ASN A 221 13.42 12.83 23.53
C ASN A 221 13.06 11.33 23.40
N LEU A 222 11.96 11.03 22.69
CA LEU A 222 11.43 9.68 22.55
C LEU A 222 11.96 9.03 21.27
N ILE A 223 12.72 7.95 21.43
CA ILE A 223 13.23 7.15 20.32
C ILE A 223 12.27 6.00 20.04
N VAL A 224 11.73 5.96 18.82
CA VAL A 224 10.84 4.88 18.37
C VAL A 224 11.69 3.76 17.78
N PRO A 225 11.60 2.51 18.29
CA PRO A 225 12.32 1.40 17.68
C PRO A 225 11.81 1.15 16.26
N THR A 226 12.71 0.95 15.31
CA THR A 226 12.38 0.73 13.91
C THR A 226 13.08 -0.49 13.32
N GLU A 227 12.49 -1.06 12.28
CA GLU A 227 13.12 -2.07 11.43
C GLU A 227 12.81 -1.77 9.97
N GLN A 228 13.88 -1.64 9.19
CA GLN A 228 13.85 -1.38 7.76
C GLN A 228 14.47 -2.55 7.02
N ILE A 229 13.77 -3.04 6.01
CA ILE A 229 14.23 -4.12 5.12
C ILE A 229 14.36 -3.55 3.71
N HIS A 230 15.60 -3.50 3.24
CA HIS A 230 15.98 -3.11 1.89
C HIS A 230 16.32 -4.37 1.09
N PHE A 231 15.47 -4.70 0.13
CA PHE A 231 15.58 -5.89 -0.71
C PHE A 231 15.71 -5.52 -2.20
N GLY A 232 15.97 -4.24 -2.47
CA GLY A 232 16.30 -3.73 -3.80
C GLY A 232 15.14 -3.73 -4.78
N LEU A 233 13.89 -3.50 -4.33
CA LEU A 233 12.75 -3.40 -5.23
C LEU A 233 12.74 -2.08 -5.98
N GLY A 234 12.58 -2.17 -7.29
CA GLY A 234 12.33 -1.03 -8.14
C GLY A 234 11.57 -1.42 -9.39
N TYR A 235 10.79 -0.48 -9.91
CA TYR A 235 9.88 -0.76 -11.01
C TYR A 235 9.67 0.41 -11.94
N VAL A 236 9.28 0.10 -13.17
CA VAL A 236 8.90 1.09 -14.17
C VAL A 236 7.42 0.92 -14.44
N THR A 237 6.70 2.03 -14.44
CA THR A 237 5.27 2.07 -14.78
C THR A 237 5.08 2.95 -16.00
N PHE A 238 4.25 2.52 -16.94
CA PHE A 238 3.87 3.29 -18.09
C PHE A 238 2.50 2.86 -18.61
N ILE A 239 1.90 3.70 -19.44
CA ILE A 239 0.71 3.32 -20.20
C ILE A 239 1.14 2.83 -21.57
N GLY A 240 0.56 1.74 -22.04
CA GLY A 240 0.78 1.25 -23.39
C GLY A 240 -0.50 0.84 -24.09
N GLU A 241 -0.56 1.08 -25.39
CA GLU A 241 -1.54 0.51 -26.30
C GLU A 241 -1.20 -0.97 -26.52
N ARG A 242 -2.11 -1.86 -26.14
CA ARG A 242 -1.91 -3.31 -26.21
C ARG A 242 -2.52 -3.90 -27.48
N PHE A 243 -1.73 -4.68 -28.20
CA PHE A 243 -2.11 -5.45 -29.38
C PHE A 243 -2.22 -6.94 -29.05
N LYS A 244 -2.87 -7.70 -29.92
CA LYS A 244 -2.97 -9.16 -29.78
C LYS A 244 -1.58 -9.80 -29.78
N THR A 245 -1.34 -10.68 -28.82
CA THR A 245 -0.13 -11.48 -28.71
C THR A 245 -0.20 -12.73 -29.60
N GLY A 246 -1.40 -13.10 -30.06
CA GLY A 246 -1.64 -14.36 -30.76
C GLY A 246 -1.82 -15.54 -29.80
N ARG A 247 -1.85 -15.29 -28.48
CA ARG A 247 -2.13 -16.25 -27.43
C ARG A 247 -3.49 -15.89 -26.82
N PRO A 248 -4.59 -16.60 -27.18
CA PRO A 248 -5.94 -16.26 -26.74
C PRO A 248 -6.07 -16.10 -25.23
N GLU A 249 -5.36 -16.92 -24.47
CA GLU A 249 -5.36 -16.90 -23.02
C GLU A 249 -4.67 -15.65 -22.42
N LEU A 250 -3.72 -15.04 -23.12
CA LEU A 250 -3.14 -13.76 -22.70
C LEU A 250 -4.04 -12.62 -23.17
N ASP A 251 -4.51 -12.69 -24.41
CA ASP A 251 -5.30 -11.64 -25.06
C ASP A 251 -6.67 -11.42 -24.39
N SER A 252 -7.25 -12.45 -23.75
CA SER A 252 -8.50 -12.36 -23.00
C SER A 252 -8.34 -11.90 -21.54
N ALA A 253 -7.12 -11.92 -20.99
CA ALA A 253 -6.88 -11.57 -19.60
C ALA A 253 -6.82 -10.04 -19.39
N HIS A 254 -7.60 -9.57 -18.42
CA HIS A 254 -7.69 -8.15 -18.04
C HIS A 254 -6.70 -7.79 -16.94
N LEU A 255 -6.22 -8.75 -16.17
CA LEU A 255 -5.16 -8.53 -15.20
C LEU A 255 -4.21 -9.73 -15.20
N ILE A 256 -2.91 -9.47 -15.27
CA ILE A 256 -1.90 -10.52 -15.37
C ILE A 256 -0.82 -10.26 -14.31
N GLY A 257 -1.02 -10.82 -13.12
CA GLY A 257 -0.10 -10.66 -12.00
C GLY A 257 0.84 -11.84 -11.82
N ASP A 258 2.13 -11.57 -11.66
CA ASP A 258 3.12 -12.56 -11.27
C ASP A 258 3.85 -12.07 -10.01
N ALA A 259 3.62 -12.79 -8.93
CA ALA A 259 4.24 -12.59 -7.63
C ALA A 259 5.17 -13.76 -7.28
N THR A 260 5.64 -14.50 -8.29
CA THR A 260 6.60 -15.58 -8.13
C THR A 260 7.89 -15.08 -7.52
N TYR A 261 8.37 -15.81 -6.51
CA TYR A 261 9.73 -15.76 -6.03
C TYR A 261 10.35 -17.11 -6.36
N THR A 262 11.20 -17.21 -7.39
CA THR A 262 11.91 -18.45 -7.72
C THR A 262 13.36 -18.36 -7.21
N PRO A 263 13.71 -18.99 -6.08
CA PRO A 263 15.07 -18.96 -5.53
C PRO A 263 16.14 -19.57 -6.45
N HIS A 264 15.75 -20.32 -7.49
CA HIS A 264 16.66 -21.09 -8.35
C HIS A 264 17.19 -20.32 -9.56
N HIS A 265 16.63 -19.17 -9.88
CA HIS A 265 17.12 -18.32 -10.95
C HIS A 265 17.34 -16.95 -10.32
N ASN A 266 18.59 -16.49 -10.27
CA ASN A 266 18.97 -15.11 -9.90
C ASN A 266 18.40 -14.11 -10.93
N LYS A 267 17.09 -14.12 -11.17
CA LYS A 267 16.39 -13.35 -12.19
C LYS A 267 15.36 -12.46 -11.50
N ALA A 268 15.23 -11.25 -12.01
CA ALA A 268 14.17 -10.32 -11.66
C ALA A 268 12.76 -10.87 -11.99
N PHE A 269 11.74 -10.21 -11.48
CA PHE A 269 10.33 -10.57 -11.66
C PHE A 269 9.62 -9.49 -12.49
N GLY A 270 8.32 -9.60 -12.73
CA GLY A 270 7.53 -8.52 -13.31
C GLY A 270 6.04 -8.82 -13.24
N THR A 271 5.22 -7.84 -12.84
CA THR A 271 3.75 -7.93 -12.85
C THR A 271 3.19 -6.90 -13.80
N SER A 272 2.25 -7.24 -14.68
CA SER A 272 1.67 -6.30 -15.64
C SER A 272 0.16 -6.18 -15.42
N ALA A 273 -0.33 -4.98 -15.13
CA ALA A 273 -1.74 -4.75 -14.87
C ALA A 273 -2.47 -4.14 -16.07
N VAL A 274 -3.19 -4.96 -16.82
CA VAL A 274 -3.87 -4.49 -18.05
C VAL A 274 -5.22 -3.83 -17.74
N ARG A 275 -5.22 -2.65 -17.13
CA ARG A 275 -6.46 -1.87 -17.02
C ARG A 275 -6.94 -1.47 -18.42
N GLN A 276 -8.04 -2.04 -18.90
CA GLN A 276 -8.60 -1.64 -20.19
C GLN A 276 -9.19 -0.23 -20.15
N ILE A 277 -8.59 0.72 -20.86
CA ILE A 277 -9.17 2.05 -21.08
C ILE A 277 -9.50 2.17 -22.59
N LYS A 278 -10.81 2.07 -22.88
CA LYS A 278 -11.54 2.37 -24.13
C LYS A 278 -10.94 1.88 -25.46
N THR A 279 -11.64 0.93 -26.11
CA THR A 279 -11.37 0.40 -27.46
C THR A 279 -11.27 1.51 -28.54
N MET A 280 -10.21 1.54 -29.35
CA MET A 280 -10.01 2.56 -30.42
C MET A 280 -10.02 2.03 -31.88
N ASP A 281 -9.86 0.73 -32.18
CA ASP A 281 -9.99 0.18 -33.55
C ASP A 281 -10.33 -1.35 -33.58
N GLU A 282 -10.52 -1.93 -34.79
CA GLU A 282 -10.91 -3.34 -35.01
C GLU A 282 -9.74 -4.37 -35.00
N ASN A 283 -8.47 -3.93 -35.11
CA ASN A 283 -7.28 -4.80 -35.22
C ASN A 283 -6.35 -4.76 -33.99
N SER A 284 -6.45 -3.72 -33.17
CA SER A 284 -5.90 -3.64 -31.83
C SER A 284 -6.90 -4.27 -30.85
N LEU A 285 -6.46 -4.56 -29.62
CA LEU A 285 -7.45 -4.75 -28.53
C LEU A 285 -8.11 -3.41 -28.17
N GLY A 286 -7.73 -2.32 -28.84
CA GLY A 286 -8.17 -0.95 -28.63
C GLY A 286 -7.83 -0.43 -27.24
N THR A 287 -6.96 -1.12 -26.50
CA THR A 287 -6.93 -1.02 -25.06
C THR A 287 -5.65 -0.34 -24.59
N LEU A 288 -5.76 0.82 -23.94
CA LEU A 288 -4.65 1.29 -23.10
C LEU A 288 -4.53 0.37 -21.89
N SER A 289 -3.30 0.06 -21.48
CA SER A 289 -2.95 -0.82 -20.36
C SER A 289 -2.01 -0.11 -19.40
N ASN A 290 -2.17 -0.32 -18.09
CA ASN A 290 -1.25 0.17 -17.07
C ASN A 290 -0.12 -0.85 -16.83
N VAL A 291 0.95 -0.75 -17.59
CA VAL A 291 2.06 -1.68 -17.42
C VAL A 291 2.89 -1.25 -16.21
N LEU A 292 3.09 -2.18 -15.28
CA LEU A 292 4.12 -2.10 -14.26
C LEU A 292 5.15 -3.19 -14.57
N ILE A 293 6.41 -3.00 -14.21
CA ILE A 293 7.43 -4.05 -14.30
C ILE A 293 8.36 -3.82 -13.13
N TYR A 294 8.52 -4.78 -12.21
CA TYR A 294 9.35 -4.62 -11.02
C TYR A 294 10.41 -5.68 -10.91
N CYS A 295 11.63 -5.32 -10.55
CA CYS A 295 12.64 -6.26 -10.12
C CYS A 295 12.85 -6.15 -8.61
N ILE A 296 13.51 -7.16 -8.02
CA ILE A 296 14.17 -7.05 -6.72
C ILE A 296 15.69 -7.06 -6.91
N ASN A 297 16.47 -7.07 -5.83
CA ASN A 297 17.93 -7.20 -5.87
C ASN A 297 18.67 -6.07 -6.63
N SER A 298 18.01 -4.94 -6.86
CA SER A 298 18.57 -3.77 -7.55
C SER A 298 18.90 -3.96 -9.04
N GLU A 299 18.39 -5.00 -9.69
CA GLU A 299 18.51 -5.26 -11.13
C GLU A 299 17.41 -4.51 -11.92
N TYR A 300 17.34 -3.20 -11.72
CA TYR A 300 16.18 -2.38 -12.10
C TYR A 300 15.89 -2.40 -13.60
N PRO A 301 14.60 -2.44 -14.00
CA PRO A 301 14.24 -2.21 -15.39
C PRO A 301 14.76 -0.83 -15.84
N PRO A 302 15.30 -0.72 -17.06
CA PRO A 302 15.72 0.56 -17.61
C PRO A 302 14.51 1.48 -17.85
N ASN A 303 14.75 2.78 -18.02
CA ASN A 303 13.71 3.79 -18.21
C ASN A 303 14.10 4.88 -19.23
N ASP A 304 15.20 4.68 -19.94
CA ASP A 304 15.74 5.56 -20.98
C ASP A 304 15.02 5.38 -22.32
N SER A 305 14.64 4.16 -22.67
CA SER A 305 13.85 3.86 -23.86
C SER A 305 12.96 2.62 -23.66
N TYR A 306 11.98 2.44 -24.54
CA TYR A 306 11.16 1.23 -24.51
C TYR A 306 11.91 0.00 -25.04
N ASP A 307 12.80 0.18 -26.00
CA ASP A 307 13.61 -0.91 -26.56
C ASP A 307 14.55 -1.49 -25.50
N SER A 308 15.16 -0.64 -24.67
CA SER A 308 15.97 -1.10 -23.53
C SER A 308 15.12 -1.87 -22.50
N VAL A 309 13.85 -1.47 -22.28
CA VAL A 309 12.90 -2.25 -21.45
C VAL A 309 12.63 -3.61 -22.06
N LEU A 310 12.44 -3.72 -23.37
CA LEU A 310 12.18 -4.99 -24.06
C LEU A 310 13.39 -5.95 -24.00
N GLU A 311 14.61 -5.45 -24.21
CA GLU A 311 15.83 -6.26 -24.11
C GLU A 311 16.04 -6.77 -22.67
N TRP A 312 15.85 -5.89 -21.68
CA TRP A 312 15.85 -6.30 -20.27
C TRP A 312 14.76 -7.34 -20.01
N ALA A 313 13.53 -7.11 -20.47
CA ALA A 313 12.41 -8.02 -20.24
C ALA A 313 12.64 -9.43 -20.81
N LYS A 314 13.34 -9.54 -21.94
CA LYS A 314 13.67 -10.81 -22.58
C LYS A 314 14.56 -11.71 -21.71
N GLU A 315 15.48 -11.12 -20.96
CA GLU A 315 16.42 -11.85 -20.09
C GLU A 315 15.77 -12.21 -18.74
N TYR A 316 15.02 -11.27 -18.19
CA TYR A 316 14.59 -11.26 -16.81
C TYR A 316 13.14 -11.69 -16.57
N LEU A 317 12.21 -11.42 -17.49
CA LEU A 317 10.78 -11.73 -17.28
C LEU A 317 10.41 -13.13 -17.79
N HIS A 318 9.31 -13.65 -17.24
CA HIS A 318 8.66 -14.84 -17.79
C HIS A 318 8.22 -14.57 -19.25
N PRO A 319 8.34 -15.56 -20.17
CA PRO A 319 8.07 -15.36 -21.60
C PRO A 319 6.72 -14.74 -21.94
N ASP A 320 5.66 -15.07 -21.20
CA ASP A 320 4.33 -14.49 -21.41
C ASP A 320 4.32 -12.97 -21.19
N TYR A 321 5.07 -12.46 -20.21
CA TYR A 321 5.18 -11.01 -19.97
C TYR A 321 6.00 -10.34 -21.04
N TYR A 322 7.10 -10.95 -21.46
CA TYR A 322 7.86 -10.45 -22.60
C TYR A 322 6.98 -10.35 -23.86
N LEU A 323 6.14 -11.35 -24.14
CA LEU A 323 5.20 -11.31 -25.26
C LEU A 323 4.18 -10.17 -25.13
N ILE A 324 3.63 -9.95 -23.93
CA ILE A 324 2.72 -8.82 -23.67
C ILE A 324 3.42 -7.49 -23.95
N LEU A 325 4.64 -7.29 -23.43
CA LEU A 325 5.41 -6.06 -23.66
C LEU A 325 5.77 -5.89 -25.13
N LYS A 326 6.20 -6.95 -25.81
CA LYS A 326 6.52 -6.92 -27.24
C LYS A 326 5.29 -6.53 -28.08
N SER A 327 4.10 -6.95 -27.67
CA SER A 327 2.82 -6.56 -28.28
C SER A 327 2.22 -5.28 -27.68
N THR A 328 2.99 -4.47 -26.97
CA THR A 328 2.53 -3.21 -26.38
C THR A 328 3.36 -2.04 -26.91
N LYS A 329 2.70 -0.97 -27.34
CA LYS A 329 3.34 0.28 -27.72
C LYS A 329 3.18 1.30 -26.59
N PRO A 330 4.24 1.90 -26.04
CA PRO A 330 4.11 2.90 -24.99
C PRO A 330 3.35 4.13 -25.51
N ALA A 331 2.37 4.58 -24.74
CA ALA A 331 1.55 5.76 -24.99
C ALA A 331 1.88 6.91 -24.02
N GLY A 332 2.98 6.79 -23.27
CA GLY A 332 3.39 7.74 -22.24
C GLY A 332 4.83 7.51 -21.76
N PRO A 333 5.32 8.36 -20.85
CA PRO A 333 6.67 8.23 -20.29
C PRO A 333 6.83 6.98 -19.44
N LEU A 334 8.05 6.47 -19.39
CA LEU A 334 8.48 5.39 -18.49
C LEU A 334 8.79 5.98 -17.11
N VAL A 335 7.94 5.72 -16.12
CA VAL A 335 8.05 6.30 -14.79
C VAL A 335 8.76 5.34 -13.83
N PRO A 336 10.01 5.60 -13.43
CA PRO A 336 10.71 4.75 -12.48
C PRO A 336 10.26 5.02 -11.04
N TYR A 337 10.33 3.99 -10.21
CA TYR A 337 10.30 4.10 -8.76
C TYR A 337 11.32 3.15 -8.15
N ARG A 338 12.15 3.67 -7.24
CA ARG A 338 13.31 2.96 -6.64
C ARG A 338 13.39 3.09 -5.12
N ARG A 339 12.32 3.58 -4.48
CA ARG A 339 12.28 3.91 -3.04
C ARG A 339 11.45 2.90 -2.24
N ALA A 340 11.17 1.72 -2.79
CA ALA A 340 10.36 0.72 -2.11
C ALA A 340 11.21 -0.03 -1.08
N ILE A 341 10.89 0.20 0.20
CA ILE A 341 11.44 -0.53 1.34
C ILE A 341 10.28 -0.95 2.24
N ASN A 342 10.48 -1.99 3.05
CA ASN A 342 9.62 -2.19 4.20
C ASN A 342 10.19 -1.35 5.36
N ASP A 343 9.36 -0.55 6.02
CA ASP A 343 9.72 0.27 7.19
C ASP A 343 8.66 0.13 8.28
N ARG A 344 9.04 -0.41 9.44
CA ARG A 344 8.12 -0.59 10.56
C ARG A 344 8.60 0.18 11.79
N LYS A 345 7.68 0.89 12.42
CA LYS A 345 7.87 1.58 13.69
C LYS A 345 7.14 0.81 14.79
N TYR A 346 7.89 0.28 15.76
CA TYR A 346 7.36 -0.55 16.85
C TYR A 346 6.79 0.30 17.99
N VAL A 347 5.73 1.06 17.72
CA VAL A 347 5.07 1.96 18.68
C VAL A 347 4.49 1.23 19.89
N GLU A 348 4.09 -0.04 19.73
CA GLU A 348 3.58 -0.90 20.79
C GLU A 348 4.64 -1.24 21.85
N LYS A 349 5.93 -1.25 21.48
CA LYS A 349 7.04 -1.54 22.43
C LYS A 349 7.28 -0.40 23.41
N LEU A 350 6.75 0.80 23.12
CA LEU A 350 6.92 1.97 23.99
C LEU A 350 5.89 2.02 25.12
N GLY A 351 4.76 1.31 25.01
CA GLY A 351 3.73 1.25 26.04
C GLY A 351 3.29 2.63 26.52
N LYS A 352 3.46 2.91 27.82
CA LYS A 352 3.12 4.21 28.44
C LYS A 352 4.10 5.35 28.11
N LYS A 353 5.28 5.05 27.56
CA LYS A 353 6.23 6.09 27.10
C LYS A 353 5.73 6.81 25.85
N TRP A 354 4.90 6.14 25.04
CA TRP A 354 4.23 6.79 23.92
C TRP A 354 3.33 7.93 24.41
N PRO A 355 3.31 9.10 23.78
CA PRO A 355 2.48 10.19 24.28
C PRO A 355 0.98 9.95 24.10
N ARG A 356 0.21 10.56 24.98
CA ARG A 356 -1.25 10.61 24.87
C ARG A 356 -1.65 11.48 23.67
N ASN A 357 -2.83 11.22 23.11
CA ASN A 357 -3.47 11.99 22.03
C ASN A 357 -2.74 12.04 20.68
N TYR A 358 -1.71 11.22 20.45
CA TYR A 358 -1.02 11.14 19.16
C TYR A 358 -0.90 9.69 18.70
N ILE A 359 -1.17 9.43 17.42
CA ILE A 359 -1.02 8.11 16.79
C ILE A 359 -0.40 8.22 15.39
N LEU A 360 0.19 7.13 14.92
CA LEU A 360 0.62 6.96 13.53
C LEU A 360 -0.37 6.04 12.80
N LEU A 361 -0.67 6.33 11.55
CA LEU A 361 -1.64 5.57 10.75
C LEU A 361 -1.12 5.28 9.33
N GLY A 362 -1.39 4.08 8.84
CA GLY A 362 -0.97 3.58 7.54
C GLY A 362 0.55 3.46 7.43
N ASP A 363 1.09 3.83 6.27
CA ASP A 363 2.53 3.83 5.98
C ASP A 363 3.36 4.68 6.96
N ALA A 364 2.76 5.64 7.69
CA ALA A 364 3.47 6.38 8.73
C ALA A 364 3.92 5.45 9.86
N MET A 365 3.10 4.45 10.20
CA MET A 365 3.39 3.44 11.21
C MET A 365 4.18 2.26 10.65
N CYS A 366 3.72 1.70 9.53
CA CYS A 366 4.27 0.49 8.93
C CYS A 366 4.06 0.53 7.42
N ALA A 367 5.13 0.78 6.67
CA ALA A 367 5.12 0.79 5.22
C ALA A 367 5.64 -0.54 4.67
N PHE A 368 4.98 -1.04 3.64
CA PHE A 368 5.33 -2.31 3.00
C PHE A 368 5.88 -2.08 1.60
N ASN A 369 6.58 -3.10 1.10
CA ASN A 369 6.79 -3.21 -0.33
C ASN A 369 5.43 -3.30 -1.06
N PRO A 370 5.30 -2.67 -2.26
CA PRO A 370 4.05 -2.70 -3.01
C PRO A 370 3.78 -4.04 -3.73
N GLN A 371 4.71 -5.00 -3.68
CA GLN A 371 4.59 -6.27 -4.42
C GLN A 371 3.35 -7.07 -4.00
N TYR A 372 2.99 -7.02 -2.72
CA TYR A 372 1.88 -7.79 -2.16
C TYR A 372 0.58 -6.98 -1.97
N GLY A 373 0.51 -5.74 -2.46
CA GLY A 373 -0.71 -4.90 -2.40
C GLY A 373 -1.11 -4.31 -1.04
N GLN A 374 -0.52 -4.77 0.07
CA GLN A 374 -1.05 -4.63 1.43
C GLN A 374 -1.29 -3.20 2.00
N GLY A 375 -0.77 -2.14 1.39
CA GLY A 375 -0.70 -0.80 1.99
C GLY A 375 -2.05 -0.09 2.15
N ILE A 376 -2.91 -0.11 1.12
CA ILE A 376 -4.21 0.59 1.17
C ILE A 376 -5.14 -0.14 2.14
N ALA A 377 -5.26 -1.47 2.04
CA ALA A 377 -6.05 -2.28 2.96
C ALA A 377 -5.59 -2.15 4.42
N HIS A 378 -4.27 -2.16 4.68
CA HIS A 378 -3.72 -1.89 6.01
C HIS A 378 -4.17 -0.53 6.57
N THR A 379 -4.04 0.51 5.76
CA THR A 379 -4.45 1.89 6.11
C THR A 379 -5.93 1.96 6.43
N CYS A 380 -6.79 1.39 5.59
CA CYS A 380 -8.24 1.36 5.78
C CYS A 380 -8.64 0.58 7.04
N ARG A 381 -8.04 -0.60 7.28
CA ARG A 381 -8.29 -1.40 8.49
C ARG A 381 -7.89 -0.66 9.76
N GLN A 382 -6.78 0.07 9.74
CA GLN A 382 -6.34 0.90 10.86
C GLN A 382 -7.29 2.07 11.13
N ALA A 383 -7.77 2.78 10.10
CA ALA A 383 -8.74 3.86 10.26
C ALA A 383 -10.08 3.34 10.81
N ARG A 384 -10.57 2.21 10.29
CA ARG A 384 -11.78 1.55 10.83
C ARG A 384 -11.61 1.12 12.28
N LEU A 385 -10.47 0.53 12.63
CA LEU A 385 -10.13 0.17 14.00
C LEU A 385 -10.19 1.38 14.93
N LEU A 386 -9.67 2.54 14.50
CA LEU A 386 -9.76 3.78 15.26
C LEU A 386 -11.22 4.18 15.50
N GLY A 387 -12.05 4.15 14.45
CA GLY A 387 -13.49 4.38 14.54
C GLY A 387 -14.18 3.44 15.54
N GLN A 388 -13.86 2.14 15.51
CA GLN A 388 -14.40 1.16 16.45
C GLN A 388 -13.98 1.43 17.90
N ILE A 389 -12.74 1.87 18.14
CA ILE A 389 -12.27 2.23 19.50
C ILE A 389 -13.09 3.41 20.03
N PHE A 390 -13.32 4.43 19.19
CA PHE A 390 -14.16 5.56 19.53
C PHE A 390 -15.62 5.19 19.76
N GLU A 391 -16.17 4.30 18.92
CA GLU A 391 -17.54 3.79 19.04
C GLU A 391 -17.79 3.04 20.34
N GLN A 392 -16.85 2.15 20.69
CA GLN A 392 -16.94 1.33 21.89
C GLN A 392 -16.90 2.19 23.15
N ASN A 393 -16.21 3.34 23.13
CA ASN A 393 -16.10 4.30 24.23
C ASN A 393 -15.74 3.65 25.58
N ARG A 394 -14.92 2.58 25.56
CA ARG A 394 -14.54 1.79 26.73
C ARG A 394 -13.33 2.35 27.49
N CYS A 395 -12.72 3.42 26.99
CA CYS A 395 -11.54 4.04 27.59
C CYS A 395 -11.61 5.57 27.49
N ARG A 396 -10.84 6.26 28.33
CA ARG A 396 -10.72 7.72 28.28
C ARG A 396 -10.01 8.11 26.98
N LEU A 397 -10.28 9.32 26.47
CA LEU A 397 -9.61 9.85 25.28
C LEU A 397 -8.08 9.74 25.39
N SER A 398 -7.58 10.09 26.58
CA SER A 398 -6.16 10.07 26.90
C SER A 398 -5.52 8.68 26.89
N ASP A 399 -6.31 7.60 26.82
CA ASP A 399 -5.83 6.22 26.73
C ASP A 399 -5.99 5.62 25.32
N ILE A 400 -6.68 6.32 24.40
CA ILE A 400 -6.98 5.82 23.05
C ILE A 400 -5.69 5.55 22.27
N SER A 401 -4.67 6.42 22.36
CA SER A 401 -3.42 6.20 21.61
C SER A 401 -2.73 4.89 21.99
N HIS A 402 -2.72 4.52 23.28
CA HIS A 402 -2.13 3.26 23.74
C HIS A 402 -2.95 2.03 23.31
N VAL A 403 -4.28 2.10 23.42
CA VAL A 403 -5.18 1.02 22.97
C VAL A 403 -5.07 0.83 21.46
N TYR A 404 -5.06 1.93 20.72
CA TYR A 404 -4.89 1.94 19.27
C TYR A 404 -3.54 1.35 18.89
N ASN A 405 -2.42 1.85 19.43
CA ASN A 405 -1.08 1.37 19.08
C ASN A 405 -0.94 -0.14 19.25
N ARG A 406 -1.44 -0.70 20.36
CA ARG A 406 -1.42 -2.16 20.58
C ARG A 406 -2.21 -2.92 19.51
N ARG A 407 -3.44 -2.48 19.21
CA ARG A 407 -4.34 -3.17 18.26
C ARG A 407 -3.91 -2.97 16.80
N ALA A 408 -3.49 -1.76 16.43
CA ALA A 408 -3.01 -1.40 15.10
C ALA A 408 -1.67 -2.07 14.77
N SER A 409 -0.84 -2.36 15.79
CA SER A 409 0.40 -3.13 15.62
C SER A 409 0.13 -4.58 15.28
N ALA A 410 -0.97 -5.18 15.74
CA ALA A 410 -1.35 -6.54 15.35
C ALA A 410 -1.72 -6.61 13.84
N ILE A 411 -2.49 -5.62 13.35
CA ILE A 411 -2.79 -5.48 11.91
C ILE A 411 -1.49 -5.31 11.11
N SER A 412 -0.55 -4.50 11.64
CA SER A 412 0.75 -4.27 11.02
C SER A 412 1.63 -5.52 11.00
N GLU A 413 1.60 -6.33 12.05
CA GLU A 413 2.33 -7.61 12.14
C GLU A 413 1.87 -8.60 11.06
N GLU A 414 0.55 -8.74 10.88
CA GLU A 414 -0.03 -9.60 9.83
C GLU A 414 0.51 -9.23 8.45
N CYS A 415 0.40 -7.93 8.08
CA CYS A 415 0.85 -7.42 6.80
C CYS A 415 2.38 -7.48 6.65
N TRP A 416 3.12 -7.26 7.74
CA TRP A 416 4.58 -7.32 7.78
C TRP A 416 5.10 -8.73 7.53
N MET A 417 4.49 -9.75 8.16
CA MET A 417 4.85 -11.15 7.92
C MET A 417 4.63 -11.54 6.46
N ILE A 418 3.48 -11.18 5.89
CA ILE A 418 3.16 -11.45 4.47
C ILE A 418 4.21 -10.78 3.57
N SER A 419 4.50 -9.50 3.82
CA SER A 419 5.34 -8.71 2.92
C SER A 419 6.82 -9.06 3.00
N THR A 420 7.32 -9.50 4.16
CA THR A 420 8.77 -9.66 4.38
C THR A 420 9.27 -11.09 4.31
N THR A 421 8.40 -12.11 4.44
CA THR A 421 8.82 -13.53 4.51
C THR A 421 9.69 -13.94 3.32
N ASN A 422 9.31 -13.58 2.10
CA ASN A 422 10.08 -13.93 0.91
C ASN A 422 11.26 -12.96 0.68
N ASP A 423 11.15 -11.69 1.08
CA ASP A 423 12.25 -10.70 1.01
C ASP A 423 13.50 -11.20 1.75
N TRP A 424 13.32 -11.97 2.82
CA TRP A 424 14.43 -12.58 3.57
C TRP A 424 15.29 -13.54 2.76
N ALA A 425 14.86 -14.01 1.59
CA ALA A 425 15.66 -14.86 0.72
C ALA A 425 16.52 -14.05 -0.28
N THR A 426 16.30 -12.74 -0.43
CA THR A 426 17.04 -11.88 -1.38
C THR A 426 18.57 -11.90 -1.14
N PRO A 427 19.40 -12.06 -2.19
CA PRO A 427 20.86 -12.13 -2.05
C PRO A 427 21.49 -10.89 -1.41
N ASN A 428 21.13 -9.68 -1.87
CA ASN A 428 21.70 -8.42 -1.38
C ASN A 428 20.85 -7.72 -0.30
N LEU A 429 20.16 -8.51 0.54
CA LEU A 429 19.28 -7.99 1.58
C LEU A 429 20.06 -7.14 2.60
N LYS A 430 19.60 -5.93 2.85
CA LYS A 430 20.08 -5.07 3.94
C LYS A 430 18.96 -4.82 4.95
N VAL A 431 19.27 -5.01 6.23
CA VAL A 431 18.34 -4.77 7.35
C VAL A 431 18.94 -3.73 8.27
N VAL A 432 18.19 -2.66 8.55
CA VAL A 432 18.60 -1.60 9.48
C VAL A 432 17.61 -1.58 10.64
N LYS A 433 18.11 -1.69 11.86
CA LYS A 433 17.29 -1.66 13.08
C LYS A 433 17.74 -0.55 14.01
N THR A 434 16.77 0.19 14.55
CA THR A 434 16.99 1.14 15.65
C THR A 434 16.31 0.57 16.89
N ASP A 435 17.03 0.44 18.00
CA ASP A 435 16.42 0.04 19.26
C ASP A 435 15.93 1.26 20.08
N SER A 436 15.29 1.00 21.22
CA SER A 436 14.74 2.05 22.09
C SER A 436 15.79 2.94 22.75
N SER A 437 17.08 2.58 22.70
CA SER A 437 18.20 3.41 23.16
C SER A 437 18.79 4.29 22.05
N GLY A 438 18.35 4.12 20.80
CA GLY A 438 18.87 4.83 19.63
C GLY A 438 20.05 4.16 18.96
N VAL A 439 20.48 2.97 19.41
CA VAL A 439 21.55 2.23 18.76
C VAL A 439 21.04 1.69 17.43
N ILE A 440 21.74 2.06 16.36
CA ILE A 440 21.46 1.60 14.99
C ILE A 440 22.35 0.38 14.71
N ARG A 441 21.74 -0.72 14.26
CA ARG A 441 22.43 -1.92 13.80
C ARG A 441 22.08 -2.21 12.35
N THR A 442 23.10 -2.37 11.53
CA THR A 442 22.97 -2.72 10.12
C THR A 442 23.47 -4.13 9.89
N TYR A 443 22.69 -4.91 9.14
CA TYR A 443 23.03 -6.25 8.68
C TYR A 443 22.93 -6.28 7.16
N GLN A 444 23.87 -6.95 6.49
CA GLN A 444 23.86 -7.04 5.03
C GLN A 444 24.27 -8.42 4.55
N ARG A 445 23.44 -9.03 3.70
CA ARG A 445 23.77 -10.24 2.95
C ARG A 445 24.35 -9.82 1.60
N GLY A 446 25.37 -10.52 1.12
CA GLY A 446 26.07 -10.14 -0.11
C GLY A 446 26.84 -8.82 0.00
N GLY A 447 27.89 -8.65 -0.79
CA GLY A 447 28.75 -7.44 -0.78
C GLY A 447 30.01 -7.55 0.07
N GLU A 448 30.73 -6.43 0.20
CA GLU A 448 31.97 -6.33 0.99
C GLU A 448 31.69 -6.62 2.48
N LYS A 449 32.65 -7.27 3.18
CA LYS A 449 32.52 -7.78 4.57
C LYS A 449 32.43 -6.68 5.66
N VAL A 450 31.83 -5.52 5.37
CA VAL A 450 31.72 -4.37 6.28
C VAL A 450 30.63 -4.58 7.35
N HIS A 451 29.58 -5.33 7.02
CA HIS A 451 28.46 -5.60 7.94
C HIS A 451 28.23 -7.10 8.15
N PRO A 452 27.78 -7.52 9.34
CA PRO A 452 27.44 -8.92 9.58
C PRO A 452 26.24 -9.33 8.71
N SER A 453 26.25 -10.58 8.24
CA SER A 453 25.10 -11.11 7.50
C SER A 453 23.87 -11.25 8.39
N PRO A 454 22.69 -10.86 7.90
CA PRO A 454 21.45 -10.96 8.66
C PRO A 454 21.11 -12.43 8.88
N LYS A 455 20.99 -12.84 10.15
CA LYS A 455 20.52 -14.18 10.50
C LYS A 455 19.03 -14.26 10.16
N VAL A 456 18.66 -15.16 9.24
CA VAL A 456 17.25 -15.44 8.96
C VAL A 456 16.61 -16.06 10.19
N PRO A 457 15.55 -15.47 10.76
CA PRO A 457 14.85 -16.03 11.92
C PRO A 457 14.34 -17.46 11.63
N LEU A 458 14.36 -18.34 12.63
CA LEU A 458 13.92 -19.74 12.46
C LEU A 458 12.48 -19.84 11.94
N LEU A 459 11.59 -19.02 12.48
CA LEU A 459 10.21 -18.93 12.03
C LEU A 459 10.13 -18.54 10.54
N ILE A 460 10.95 -17.60 10.08
CA ILE A 460 10.97 -17.17 8.68
C ILE A 460 11.47 -18.30 7.78
N LYS A 461 12.50 -19.06 8.19
CA LYS A 461 12.94 -20.25 7.45
C LYS A 461 11.82 -21.28 7.32
N PHE A 462 11.10 -21.54 8.41
CA PHE A 462 9.94 -22.43 8.39
C PHE A 462 8.86 -21.92 7.45
N LEU A 463 8.50 -20.63 7.52
CA LEU A 463 7.47 -20.03 6.67
C LEU A 463 7.87 -20.04 5.19
N GLN A 464 9.14 -19.79 4.85
CA GLN A 464 9.64 -19.91 3.47
C GLN A 464 9.50 -21.34 2.94
N TRP A 465 9.90 -22.33 3.73
CA TRP A 465 9.72 -23.75 3.39
C TRP A 465 8.24 -24.10 3.25
N TYR A 466 7.41 -23.66 4.20
CA TYR A 466 5.97 -23.92 4.20
C TYR A 466 5.29 -23.31 2.98
N ASN A 467 5.57 -22.03 2.69
CA ASN A 467 5.00 -21.31 1.56
C ASN A 467 5.33 -21.97 0.23
N TYR A 468 6.59 -22.40 0.04
CA TYR A 468 6.98 -23.12 -1.18
C TYR A 468 6.06 -24.33 -1.43
N TRP A 469 5.94 -25.22 -0.45
CA TRP A 469 5.10 -26.42 -0.56
C TRP A 469 3.60 -26.11 -0.58
N PHE A 470 3.16 -25.07 0.15
CA PHE A 470 1.79 -24.61 0.14
C PHE A 470 1.36 -24.21 -1.27
N PHE A 471 2.16 -23.42 -2.00
CA PHE A 471 1.81 -23.02 -3.37
C PHE A 471 1.83 -24.18 -4.35
N GLN A 472 2.71 -25.18 -4.16
CA GLN A 472 2.66 -26.43 -4.92
C GLN A 472 1.38 -27.24 -4.68
N CYS A 473 0.80 -27.13 -3.48
CA CYS A 473 -0.49 -27.74 -3.17
C CYS A 473 -1.65 -26.88 -3.68
N ALA A 474 -1.57 -25.55 -3.54
CA ALA A 474 -2.59 -24.60 -3.94
C ALA A 474 -2.81 -24.59 -5.46
N SER A 475 -1.76 -24.80 -6.25
CA SER A 475 -1.85 -24.98 -7.71
C SER A 475 -2.71 -26.17 -8.16
N LYS A 476 -3.01 -27.10 -7.24
CA LYS A 476 -3.79 -28.33 -7.49
C LYS A 476 -5.03 -28.41 -6.60
N SER A 477 -5.35 -27.35 -5.86
CA SER A 477 -6.40 -27.38 -4.84
C SER A 477 -7.08 -26.02 -4.75
N GLY A 478 -8.23 -25.89 -5.44
CA GLY A 478 -9.08 -24.70 -5.39
C GLY A 478 -9.35 -24.17 -3.98
N GLU A 479 -9.63 -25.05 -3.02
CA GLU A 479 -9.84 -24.69 -1.60
C GLU A 479 -8.64 -23.95 -0.98
N LEU A 480 -7.41 -24.39 -1.27
CA LEU A 480 -6.20 -23.77 -0.71
C LEU A 480 -5.87 -22.47 -1.43
N ALA A 481 -6.09 -22.42 -2.75
CA ALA A 481 -5.95 -21.19 -3.52
C ALA A 481 -6.95 -20.14 -3.04
N THR A 482 -8.22 -20.49 -2.82
CA THR A 482 -9.24 -19.59 -2.26
C THR A 482 -8.90 -19.12 -0.85
N ASP A 483 -8.46 -20.02 0.04
CA ASP A 483 -7.99 -19.63 1.38
C ASP A 483 -6.83 -18.62 1.28
N PHE A 484 -5.93 -18.76 0.30
CA PHE A 484 -4.85 -17.80 0.03
C PHE A 484 -5.38 -16.44 -0.45
N ILE A 485 -6.34 -16.41 -1.38
CA ILE A 485 -6.92 -15.15 -1.87
C ILE A 485 -7.62 -14.38 -0.75
N HIS A 486 -8.32 -15.05 0.18
CA HIS A 486 -8.89 -14.39 1.37
C HIS A 486 -7.84 -13.71 2.26
N VAL A 487 -6.67 -14.33 2.43
CA VAL A 487 -5.57 -13.75 3.21
C VAL A 487 -4.96 -12.56 2.48
N MET A 488 -4.73 -12.70 1.17
CA MET A 488 -4.26 -11.59 0.33
C MET A 488 -5.21 -10.39 0.38
N ASN A 489 -6.52 -10.65 0.38
CA ASN A 489 -7.57 -9.66 0.47
C ASN A 489 -7.76 -9.05 1.86
N GLN A 490 -7.00 -9.52 2.86
CA GLN A 490 -7.08 -9.15 4.27
C GLN A 490 -8.46 -9.37 4.92
N GLU A 491 -9.29 -10.25 4.35
CA GLU A 491 -10.58 -10.66 4.93
C GLU A 491 -10.37 -11.65 6.08
N LYS A 492 -9.26 -12.39 6.02
CA LYS A 492 -8.86 -13.41 6.99
C LYS A 492 -7.39 -13.24 7.34
N GLY A 493 -7.03 -13.62 8.57
CA GLY A 493 -5.63 -13.58 9.02
C GLY A 493 -4.79 -14.72 8.40
N PRO A 494 -3.44 -14.58 8.41
CA PRO A 494 -2.52 -15.53 7.75
C PRO A 494 -2.59 -16.96 8.30
N PHE A 495 -3.07 -17.15 9.53
CA PHE A 495 -3.27 -18.47 10.14
C PHE A 495 -4.31 -19.34 9.40
N LEU A 496 -5.14 -18.74 8.55
CA LEU A 496 -6.03 -19.48 7.65
C LEU A 496 -5.27 -20.50 6.79
N LEU A 497 -4.07 -20.14 6.32
CA LEU A 497 -3.23 -20.98 5.47
C LEU A 497 -2.56 -22.13 6.24
N MET A 498 -2.64 -22.12 7.56
CA MET A 498 -2.00 -23.07 8.48
C MET A 498 -3.02 -23.87 9.28
N LYS A 499 -4.24 -24.07 8.75
CA LYS A 499 -5.20 -25.05 9.31
C LYS A 499 -4.56 -26.45 9.33
N PRO A 500 -4.90 -27.33 10.30
CA PRO A 500 -4.33 -28.68 10.38
C PRO A 500 -4.37 -29.48 9.06
N LYS A 501 -5.50 -29.40 8.33
CA LYS A 501 -5.67 -30.03 7.00
C LYS A 501 -4.68 -29.49 5.96
N ALA A 502 -4.44 -28.19 5.94
CA ALA A 502 -3.48 -27.56 5.02
C ALA A 502 -2.04 -27.95 5.37
N ILE A 503 -1.69 -27.93 6.67
CA ILE A 503 -0.38 -28.35 7.16
C ILE A 503 -0.08 -29.81 6.77
N LEU A 504 -1.04 -30.72 6.97
CA LEU A 504 -0.87 -32.12 6.61
C LEU A 504 -0.65 -32.30 5.10
N LYS A 505 -1.41 -31.59 4.25
CA LYS A 505 -1.21 -31.60 2.79
C LYS A 505 0.21 -31.13 2.42
N VAL A 506 0.67 -30.03 3.03
CA VAL A 506 2.01 -29.47 2.81
C VAL A 506 3.12 -30.45 3.22
N ILE A 507 3.03 -31.03 4.42
CA ILE A 507 3.99 -32.02 4.90
C ILE A 507 4.01 -33.24 3.96
N TYR A 508 2.85 -33.77 3.60
CA TYR A 508 2.74 -34.92 2.71
C TYR A 508 3.35 -34.65 1.33
N ALA A 509 3.07 -33.50 0.73
CA ALA A 509 3.66 -33.10 -0.55
C ALA A 509 5.19 -33.00 -0.46
N SER A 510 5.73 -32.44 0.63
CA SER A 510 7.17 -32.33 0.83
C SER A 510 7.87 -33.69 0.98
N LEU A 511 7.22 -34.67 1.60
CA LEU A 511 7.76 -36.01 1.78
C LEU A 511 7.73 -36.79 0.46
N LEU A 512 6.61 -36.77 -0.28
CA LEU A 512 6.49 -37.49 -1.55
C LEU A 512 7.54 -37.06 -2.58
N HIS A 513 7.86 -35.76 -2.66
CA HIS A 513 8.88 -35.26 -3.57
C HIS A 513 10.30 -35.73 -3.22
N ASN A 514 10.58 -35.92 -1.93
CA ASN A 514 11.87 -36.46 -1.50
C ASN A 514 11.95 -37.96 -1.81
N TYR A 515 10.84 -38.69 -1.72
CA TYR A 515 10.76 -40.11 -2.11
C TYR A 515 10.89 -40.35 -3.62
N SER A 516 10.45 -39.43 -4.47
CA SER A 516 10.58 -39.58 -5.93
C SER A 516 11.97 -39.21 -6.47
N LYS A 517 12.84 -38.62 -5.64
CA LYS A 517 14.23 -38.25 -5.96
C LYS A 517 15.28 -39.21 -5.37
N SER A 518 14.90 -40.05 -4.40
CA SER A 518 15.70 -41.15 -3.86
C SER A 518 15.46 -42.43 -4.67
#